data_AF-A0A6I3A2R3-F1
#
_entry.id   AF-A0A6I3A2R3-F1
#
_cell.length_a   1.000
_cell.length_b   1.000
_cell.length_c   1.000
_cell.angle_alpha   90.00
_cell.angle_beta   90.00
_cell.angle_gamma   90.00
#
_symmetry.space_group_name_H-M   'P 1'
#
loop_
_entity.id
_entity.type
_entity.pdbx_description
1 polymer ?
#
loop_
_entity_poly.entity_id
_entity_poly.type
_entity_poly.pdbx_seq_one_letter_code
_entity_poly.pdbx_strand_id
1 'polypeptide(L)'
;FAMQGQLGSTSRAPRWAIAYKFPAEVVTTTLLDIRVNVGRTGRVTPFGVMEPVKVAGTVVEMATLHNAHEVVRKGVLIGDRVYLRKAGDIIPEILGPVTEVRDGTQRAFVMPTHCPDCGFELAPEKEGDADIRCLNAQHCPAQLRERLFALGSRSALDIESLGAKTAAALLESGLIANEGDLFALTESDLMRADYFVRTARKGEEGDQLGEAGLSLIQHLEAAKQRPLWRILVALSIRHVGPTAAQAIARAYPSMDAIASATASELESVEGVGAVIAESVVDWFSVDWHADIVNKWQVAGVRMEDAISDGPRPLEGITVVITGTLEGWTRDRATQAVQDLGGKVSGSVSKKTDFVAAGDSPGSKYDKAISLGIPIVDATGFAALIEHGPAAARALAISG
;
A
#
# COMPACT_ATOMS: atom_id res chain seq x y z
N PHE A 1 -31.83 0.37 12.08
CA PHE A 1 -30.57 -0.34 12.36
C PHE A 1 -30.52 -1.80 11.89
N ALA A 2 -31.58 -2.61 12.06
CA ALA A 2 -31.58 -4.02 11.63
C ALA A 2 -31.23 -4.21 10.13
N MET A 3 -31.82 -3.39 9.26
CA MET A 3 -31.59 -3.42 7.81
C MET A 3 -30.14 -3.06 7.41
N GLN A 4 -29.48 -2.17 8.15
CA GLN A 4 -28.05 -1.86 7.95
C GLN A 4 -27.15 -3.07 8.27
N GLY A 5 -27.50 -3.83 9.32
CA GLY A 5 -26.78 -5.05 9.70
C GLY A 5 -26.91 -6.16 8.66
N GLN A 6 -28.08 -6.28 8.01
CA GLN A 6 -28.28 -7.20 6.90
C GLN A 6 -27.50 -6.79 5.65
N LEU A 7 -27.41 -5.49 5.37
CA LEU A 7 -26.67 -4.96 4.23
C LEU A 7 -25.14 -5.12 4.41
N GLY A 8 -24.62 -4.96 5.63
CA GLY A 8 -23.20 -5.17 5.95
C GLY A 8 -22.26 -4.05 5.45
N SER A 9 -20.99 -4.38 5.27
CA SER A 9 -19.91 -3.50 4.79
C SER A 9 -18.97 -4.24 3.84
N THR A 10 -18.28 -3.48 2.98
CA THR A 10 -17.10 -3.96 2.24
C THR A 10 -15.84 -3.75 3.07
N SER A 11 -14.67 -4.13 2.54
CA SER A 11 -13.38 -3.89 3.19
C SER A 11 -13.10 -2.40 3.46
N ARG A 12 -13.78 -1.48 2.77
CA ARG A 12 -13.52 -0.03 2.85
C ARG A 12 -14.72 0.85 3.21
N ALA A 13 -15.96 0.38 3.04
CA ALA A 13 -17.15 1.22 3.24
C ALA A 13 -18.42 0.42 3.65
N PRO A 14 -19.35 1.01 4.42
CA PRO A 14 -20.66 0.40 4.70
C PRO A 14 -21.54 0.30 3.44
N ARG A 15 -22.35 -0.76 3.30
CA ARG A 15 -23.27 -0.94 2.15
C ARG A 15 -24.60 -0.19 2.30
N TRP A 16 -24.89 0.33 3.49
CA TRP A 16 -26.15 0.98 3.84
C TRP A 16 -26.08 2.51 3.90
N ALA A 17 -24.90 3.08 3.65
CA ALA A 17 -24.69 4.52 3.59
C ALA A 17 -23.78 4.86 2.42
N ILE A 18 -24.03 6.00 1.81
CA ILE A 18 -23.23 6.55 0.73
C ILE A 18 -22.96 8.02 1.04
N ALA A 19 -21.73 8.47 0.77
CA ALA A 19 -21.39 9.89 0.87
C ALA A 19 -21.97 10.60 -0.36
N TYR A 20 -23.02 11.40 -0.15
CA TYR A 20 -23.55 12.25 -1.21
C TYR A 20 -22.71 13.53 -1.30
N LYS A 21 -21.73 13.51 -2.20
CA LYS A 21 -20.77 14.61 -2.37
C LYS A 21 -21.40 15.75 -3.18
N PHE A 22 -21.00 16.98 -2.87
CA PHE A 22 -21.33 18.14 -3.71
C PHE A 22 -20.72 17.96 -5.11
N PRO A 23 -21.30 18.62 -6.14
CA PRO A 23 -20.67 18.67 -7.45
C PRO A 23 -19.22 19.14 -7.33
N ALA A 24 -18.30 18.35 -7.87
CA ALA A 24 -16.88 18.69 -7.84
C ALA A 24 -16.65 19.99 -8.63
N GLU A 25 -15.80 20.86 -8.10
CA GLU A 25 -15.33 22.03 -8.85
C GLU A 25 -14.65 21.56 -10.14
N VAL A 26 -15.16 22.03 -11.28
CA VAL A 26 -14.58 21.79 -12.59
C VAL A 26 -13.98 23.10 -13.08
N VAL A 27 -12.69 23.07 -13.36
CA VAL A 27 -11.97 24.19 -13.97
C VAL A 27 -11.52 23.82 -15.37
N THR A 28 -11.04 24.80 -16.13
CA THR A 28 -10.33 24.54 -17.38
C THR A 28 -8.87 24.97 -17.28
N THR A 29 -7.97 24.22 -17.89
CA THR A 29 -6.56 24.57 -18.04
C THR A 29 -6.01 24.05 -19.37
N THR A 30 -4.82 24.47 -19.75
CA THR A 30 -4.18 24.05 -21.00
C THR A 30 -3.36 22.77 -20.74
N LEU A 31 -3.57 21.73 -21.54
CA LEU A 31 -2.81 20.49 -21.53
C LEU A 31 -1.53 20.69 -22.35
N LEU A 32 -0.40 20.87 -21.67
CA LEU A 32 0.89 21.15 -22.28
C LEU A 32 1.52 19.91 -22.92
N ASP A 33 1.40 18.76 -22.26
CA ASP A 33 1.97 17.50 -22.72
C ASP A 33 1.25 16.30 -22.07
N ILE A 34 1.41 15.11 -22.65
CA ILE A 34 1.05 13.85 -21.99
C ILE A 34 2.33 13.04 -21.86
N ARG A 35 2.72 12.77 -20.62
CA ARG A 35 3.90 11.95 -20.29
C ARG A 35 3.45 10.63 -19.69
N VAL A 36 4.38 9.70 -19.54
CA VAL A 36 4.11 8.41 -18.93
C VAL A 36 4.99 8.19 -17.70
N ASN A 37 4.46 7.47 -16.72
CA ASN A 37 5.21 6.99 -15.56
C ASN A 37 5.25 5.46 -15.57
N VAL A 38 6.40 4.88 -15.27
CA VAL A 38 6.58 3.43 -15.13
C VAL A 38 6.40 3.07 -13.66
N GLY A 39 5.36 2.32 -13.32
CA GLY A 39 5.09 1.89 -11.95
C GLY A 39 5.92 0.67 -11.52
N ARG A 40 5.83 0.30 -10.24
CA ARG A 40 6.55 -0.83 -9.63
C ARG A 40 6.43 -2.19 -10.34
N THR A 41 5.30 -2.47 -10.99
CA THR A 41 5.06 -3.72 -11.77
C THR A 41 5.20 -3.50 -13.27
N GLY A 42 5.93 -2.47 -13.68
CA GLY A 42 6.19 -2.14 -15.08
C GLY A 42 5.04 -1.43 -15.78
N ARG A 43 3.85 -1.31 -15.18
CA ARG A 43 2.71 -0.61 -15.81
C ARG A 43 3.08 0.81 -16.20
N VAL A 44 2.93 1.12 -17.48
CA VAL A 44 3.19 2.45 -18.04
C VAL A 44 1.89 3.24 -18.05
N THR A 45 1.82 4.27 -17.21
CA THR A 45 0.59 5.02 -16.94
C THR A 45 0.72 6.43 -17.53
N PRO A 46 -0.12 6.85 -18.49
CA PRO A 46 -0.12 8.22 -18.99
C PRO A 46 -0.72 9.19 -17.98
N PHE A 47 -0.15 10.39 -17.93
CA PHE A 47 -0.66 11.52 -17.15
C PHE A 47 -0.49 12.82 -17.94
N GLY A 48 -1.46 13.72 -17.80
CA GLY A 48 -1.40 15.04 -18.41
C GLY A 48 -0.54 15.98 -17.60
N VAL A 49 0.35 16.72 -18.27
CA VAL A 49 1.08 17.87 -17.74
C VAL A 49 0.37 19.13 -18.22
N MET A 50 -0.04 19.99 -17.30
CA MET A 50 -0.93 21.11 -17.58
C MET A 50 -0.34 22.43 -17.07
N GLU A 51 -0.85 23.54 -17.58
CA GLU A 51 -0.61 24.84 -16.94
C GLU A 51 -1.15 24.80 -15.49
N PRO A 52 -0.37 25.31 -14.51
CA PRO A 52 -0.77 25.29 -13.11
C PRO A 52 -2.13 25.99 -12.92
N VAL A 53 -3.10 25.27 -12.35
CA VAL A 53 -4.45 25.79 -12.12
C VAL A 53 -4.92 25.43 -10.71
N LYS A 54 -5.66 26.35 -10.07
CA LYS A 54 -6.22 26.12 -8.73
C LYS A 54 -7.53 25.33 -8.85
N VAL A 55 -7.64 24.21 -8.13
CA VAL A 55 -8.85 23.37 -8.06
C VAL A 55 -9.07 22.92 -6.63
N ALA A 56 -10.25 23.20 -6.06
CA ALA A 56 -10.60 22.87 -4.68
C ALA A 56 -9.48 23.26 -3.69
N GLY A 57 -9.01 24.51 -3.82
CA GLY A 57 -8.06 25.11 -2.88
C GLY A 57 -6.56 24.85 -3.11
N THR A 58 -6.16 23.87 -3.94
CA THR A 58 -4.73 23.63 -4.25
C THR A 58 -4.42 23.82 -5.73
N VAL A 59 -3.16 24.13 -6.04
CA VAL A 59 -2.65 24.16 -7.42
C VAL A 59 -2.43 22.74 -7.91
N VAL A 60 -2.82 22.47 -9.16
CA VAL A 60 -2.67 21.21 -9.85
C VAL A 60 -1.94 21.46 -11.16
N GLU A 61 -0.90 20.68 -11.41
CA GLU A 61 -0.08 20.72 -12.63
C GLU A 61 -0.09 19.39 -13.38
N MET A 62 -0.54 18.32 -12.71
CA MET A 62 -0.56 16.97 -13.26
C MET A 62 -1.86 16.25 -12.90
N ALA A 63 -2.38 15.46 -13.84
CA ALA A 63 -3.58 14.65 -13.62
C ALA A 63 -3.49 13.31 -14.35
N THR A 64 -4.03 12.27 -13.74
CA THR A 64 -3.97 10.92 -14.33
C THR A 64 -4.86 10.83 -15.57
N LEU A 65 -4.38 10.08 -16.57
CA LEU A 65 -5.16 9.66 -17.73
C LEU A 65 -5.41 8.14 -17.74
N HIS A 66 -5.09 7.46 -16.64
CA HIS A 66 -5.27 6.02 -16.38
C HIS A 66 -4.52 5.07 -17.31
N ASN A 67 -4.83 5.04 -18.61
CA ASN A 67 -4.18 4.18 -19.61
C ASN A 67 -4.36 4.76 -21.02
N ALA A 68 -3.69 4.18 -22.02
CA ALA A 68 -3.74 4.68 -23.40
C ALA A 68 -5.15 4.66 -24.01
N HIS A 69 -5.95 3.64 -23.68
CA HIS A 69 -7.34 3.55 -24.13
C HIS A 69 -8.19 4.70 -23.59
N GLU A 70 -7.99 5.08 -22.33
CA GLU A 70 -8.70 6.20 -21.71
C GLU A 70 -8.33 7.55 -22.33
N VAL A 71 -7.07 7.75 -22.74
CA VAL A 71 -6.65 8.95 -23.48
C VAL A 71 -7.46 9.08 -24.79
N VAL A 72 -7.54 7.99 -25.55
CA VAL A 72 -8.29 7.93 -26.82
C VAL A 72 -9.79 8.10 -26.58
N ARG A 73 -10.36 7.39 -25.59
CA ARG A 73 -11.79 7.47 -25.25
C ARG A 73 -12.20 8.87 -24.83
N LYS A 74 -11.35 9.56 -24.04
CA LYS A 74 -11.59 10.96 -23.63
C LYS A 74 -11.35 11.94 -24.78
N GLY A 75 -10.71 11.52 -25.87
CA GLY A 75 -10.46 12.34 -27.06
C GLY A 75 -9.54 13.54 -26.80
N VAL A 76 -8.71 13.49 -25.76
CA VAL A 76 -7.79 14.57 -25.39
C VAL A 76 -6.56 14.58 -26.29
N LEU A 77 -6.18 15.76 -26.75
CA LEU A 77 -5.02 16.02 -27.58
C LEU A 77 -4.06 16.97 -26.83
N ILE A 78 -2.77 16.79 -27.03
CA ILE A 78 -1.77 17.69 -26.46
C ILE A 78 -1.93 19.07 -27.11
N GLY A 79 -1.99 20.12 -26.27
CA GLY A 79 -2.36 21.47 -26.65
C GLY A 79 -3.85 21.81 -26.42
N ASP A 80 -4.69 20.84 -26.05
CA ASP A 80 -6.10 21.12 -25.75
C ASP A 80 -6.25 21.99 -24.49
N ARG A 81 -7.29 22.82 -24.49
CA ARG A 81 -7.92 23.24 -23.23
C ARG A 81 -8.72 22.06 -22.69
N VAL A 82 -8.53 21.66 -21.44
CA VAL A 82 -9.16 20.48 -20.84
C VAL A 82 -9.97 20.83 -19.60
N TYR A 83 -11.06 20.10 -19.38
CA TYR A 83 -11.82 20.13 -18.14
C TYR A 83 -11.11 19.28 -17.07
N LEU A 84 -10.85 19.88 -15.92
CA LEU A 84 -10.14 19.26 -14.80
C LEU A 84 -10.99 19.32 -13.54
N ARG A 85 -11.05 18.20 -12.80
CA ARG A 85 -11.65 18.13 -11.46
C ARG A 85 -10.76 17.37 -10.49
N LYS A 86 -11.10 17.38 -9.21
CA LYS A 86 -10.58 16.41 -8.24
C LYS A 86 -11.62 15.37 -7.88
N ALA A 87 -11.36 14.11 -8.23
CA ALA A 87 -12.17 12.99 -7.80
C ALA A 87 -12.10 12.87 -6.26
N GLY A 88 -13.26 13.05 -5.63
CA GLY A 88 -13.39 13.02 -4.18
C GLY A 88 -12.56 14.06 -3.44
N ASP A 89 -12.34 15.22 -4.08
CA ASP A 89 -11.59 16.39 -3.57
C ASP A 89 -10.07 16.16 -3.37
N ILE A 90 -9.54 15.01 -3.81
CA ILE A 90 -8.13 14.64 -3.62
C ILE A 90 -7.42 14.43 -4.95
N ILE A 91 -7.91 13.53 -5.80
CA ILE A 91 -7.14 13.03 -6.97
C ILE A 91 -7.52 13.82 -8.22
N PRO A 92 -6.59 14.58 -8.85
CA PRO A 92 -6.90 15.29 -10.08
C PRO A 92 -7.14 14.35 -11.27
N GLU A 93 -8.19 14.65 -12.04
CA GLU A 93 -8.62 13.86 -13.20
C GLU A 93 -9.03 14.79 -14.35
N ILE A 94 -8.48 14.56 -15.54
CA ILE A 94 -8.92 15.20 -16.79
C ILE A 94 -10.21 14.51 -17.25
N LEU A 95 -11.27 15.29 -17.47
CA LEU A 95 -12.57 14.78 -17.92
C LEU A 95 -12.66 14.65 -19.43
N GLY A 96 -12.05 15.58 -20.15
CA GLY A 96 -12.11 15.67 -21.61
C GLY A 96 -11.69 17.05 -22.10
N PRO A 97 -11.62 17.22 -23.43
CA PRO A 97 -11.26 18.48 -24.05
C PRO A 97 -12.43 19.47 -24.08
N VAL A 98 -12.11 20.77 -24.12
CA VAL A 98 -13.03 21.84 -24.50
C VAL A 98 -12.94 21.98 -26.02
N THR A 99 -13.77 21.23 -26.74
CA THR A 99 -13.64 21.08 -28.20
C THR A 99 -13.89 22.36 -28.98
N GLU A 100 -14.66 23.30 -28.41
CA GLU A 100 -15.09 24.54 -29.03
C GLU A 100 -13.94 25.54 -29.25
N VAL A 101 -12.84 25.39 -28.50
CA VAL A 101 -11.68 26.31 -28.54
C VAL A 101 -10.47 25.71 -29.27
N ARG A 102 -10.65 24.57 -29.95
CA ARG A 102 -9.58 23.97 -30.76
C ARG A 102 -9.27 24.84 -31.98
N ASP A 103 -8.00 25.10 -32.19
CA ASP A 103 -7.47 25.87 -33.33
C ASP A 103 -6.78 24.99 -34.38
N GLY A 104 -6.73 23.67 -34.16
CA GLY A 104 -6.10 22.70 -35.08
C GLY A 104 -4.61 22.50 -34.87
N THR A 105 -3.98 23.20 -33.92
CA THR A 105 -2.56 23.02 -33.58
C THR A 105 -2.31 21.81 -32.67
N GLN A 106 -3.37 21.21 -32.14
CA GLN A 106 -3.30 20.11 -31.18
C GLN A 106 -2.79 18.81 -31.83
N ARG A 107 -2.05 18.00 -31.07
CA ARG A 107 -1.49 16.72 -31.54
C ARG A 107 -1.98 15.54 -30.71
N ALA A 108 -2.22 14.40 -31.35
CA ALA A 108 -2.57 13.17 -30.65
C ALA A 108 -1.40 12.66 -29.80
N PHE A 109 -1.72 12.14 -28.61
CA PHE A 109 -0.76 11.38 -27.83
C PHE A 109 -0.55 10.01 -28.46
N VAL A 110 0.71 9.62 -28.60
CA VAL A 110 1.11 8.28 -29.02
C VAL A 110 1.79 7.64 -27.83
N MET A 111 1.24 6.51 -27.39
CA MET A 111 1.86 5.71 -26.33
C MET A 111 3.27 5.30 -26.79
N PRO A 112 4.33 5.50 -25.96
CA PRO A 112 5.66 5.09 -26.37
C PRO A 112 5.71 3.58 -26.58
N THR A 113 6.52 3.14 -27.55
CA THR A 113 6.78 1.72 -27.82
C THR A 113 7.94 1.17 -27.00
N HIS A 114 8.76 2.05 -26.42
CA HIS A 114 9.91 1.70 -25.58
C HIS A 114 9.80 2.43 -24.23
N CYS A 115 10.25 1.77 -23.17
CA CYS A 115 10.23 2.30 -21.82
C CYS A 115 11.09 3.57 -21.75
N PRO A 116 10.56 4.71 -21.25
CA PRO A 116 11.35 5.95 -21.17
C PRO A 116 12.52 5.85 -20.19
N ASP A 117 12.45 4.94 -19.21
CA ASP A 117 13.49 4.79 -18.18
C ASP A 117 14.59 3.78 -18.52
N CYS A 118 14.32 2.79 -19.39
CA CYS A 118 15.31 1.74 -19.70
C CYS A 118 15.41 1.35 -21.18
N GLY A 119 14.58 1.93 -22.05
CA GLY A 119 14.57 1.64 -23.48
C GLY A 119 14.02 0.26 -23.87
N PHE A 120 13.57 -0.58 -22.92
CA PHE A 120 13.01 -1.90 -23.24
C PHE A 120 11.66 -1.80 -23.96
N GLU A 121 11.38 -2.70 -24.88
CA GLU A 121 10.12 -2.73 -25.64
C GLU A 121 8.90 -2.91 -24.72
N LEU A 122 7.90 -2.07 -24.91
CA LEU A 122 6.68 -2.08 -24.10
C LEU A 122 5.64 -2.99 -24.73
N ALA A 123 5.05 -3.87 -23.93
CA ALA A 123 4.05 -4.83 -24.39
C ALA A 123 3.01 -5.11 -23.29
N PRO A 124 1.81 -5.61 -23.66
CA PRO A 124 0.94 -6.31 -22.72
C PRO A 124 1.70 -7.53 -22.15
N GLU A 125 1.48 -7.85 -20.88
CA GLU A 125 2.11 -9.03 -20.27
C GLU A 125 1.40 -10.34 -20.68
N LYS A 126 0.09 -10.28 -20.86
CA LYS A 126 -0.73 -11.36 -21.43
C LYS A 126 -1.59 -10.79 -22.56
N GLU A 127 -1.93 -11.64 -23.53
CA GLU A 127 -2.84 -11.25 -24.62
C GLU A 127 -4.17 -10.74 -24.05
N GLY A 128 -4.59 -9.54 -24.44
CA GLY A 128 -5.80 -8.90 -23.93
C GLY A 128 -5.63 -8.00 -22.69
N ASP A 129 -4.44 -7.89 -22.09
CA ASP A 129 -4.18 -6.88 -21.05
C ASP A 129 -4.31 -5.46 -21.65
N ALA A 130 -5.20 -4.63 -21.10
CA ALA A 130 -5.39 -3.24 -21.53
C ALA A 130 -4.21 -2.32 -21.13
N ASP A 131 -3.41 -2.75 -20.16
CA ASP A 131 -2.28 -2.01 -19.63
C ASP A 131 -1.00 -2.44 -20.34
N ILE A 132 -0.27 -1.46 -20.89
CA ILE A 132 1.06 -1.67 -21.47
C ILE A 132 2.13 -1.61 -20.37
N ARG A 133 3.12 -2.50 -20.43
CA ARG A 133 4.13 -2.69 -19.38
C ARG A 133 5.55 -2.72 -19.92
N CYS A 134 6.48 -2.30 -19.07
CA CYS A 134 7.90 -2.61 -19.21
C CYS A 134 8.17 -4.00 -18.62
N LEU A 135 8.52 -4.97 -19.47
CA LEU A 135 8.77 -6.35 -19.04
C LEU A 135 10.19 -6.58 -18.50
N ASN A 136 11.07 -5.56 -18.57
CA ASN A 136 12.39 -5.59 -17.94
C ASN A 136 12.31 -5.38 -16.42
N ALA A 137 11.60 -6.27 -15.73
CA ALA A 137 11.29 -6.13 -14.30
C ALA A 137 12.57 -6.08 -13.43
N GLN A 138 13.58 -6.87 -13.77
CA GLN A 138 14.81 -6.96 -12.98
C GLN A 138 15.68 -5.70 -13.07
N HIS A 139 15.84 -5.12 -14.27
CA HIS A 139 16.84 -4.06 -14.51
C HIS A 139 16.24 -2.68 -14.78
N CYS A 140 14.92 -2.53 -14.90
CA CYS A 140 14.32 -1.22 -15.14
C CYS A 140 14.50 -0.30 -13.91
N PRO A 141 15.21 0.84 -14.02
CA PRO A 141 15.49 1.72 -12.88
C PRO A 141 14.22 2.28 -12.22
N ALA A 142 13.19 2.61 -13.02
CA ALA A 142 11.92 3.07 -12.48
C ALA A 142 11.20 1.98 -11.69
N GLN A 143 11.14 0.74 -12.21
CA GLN A 143 10.51 -0.35 -11.48
C GLN A 143 11.22 -0.60 -10.16
N LEU A 144 12.55 -0.64 -10.18
CA LEU A 144 13.36 -0.85 -8.99
C LEU A 144 13.13 0.24 -7.92
N ARG A 145 13.20 1.52 -8.33
CA ARG A 145 12.90 2.66 -7.44
C ARG A 145 11.49 2.58 -6.84
N GLU A 146 10.49 2.24 -7.67
CA GLU A 146 9.10 2.14 -7.22
C GLU A 146 8.85 0.91 -6.34
N ARG A 147 9.55 -0.21 -6.55
CA ARG A 147 9.49 -1.39 -5.65
C ARG A 147 10.09 -1.06 -4.29
N LEU A 148 11.26 -0.42 -4.24
CA LEU A 148 11.87 0.05 -3.00
C LEU A 148 10.98 1.04 -2.24
N PHE A 149 10.40 2.02 -2.94
CA PHE A 149 9.47 2.96 -2.33
C PHE A 149 8.21 2.26 -1.79
N ALA A 150 7.64 1.33 -2.55
CA ALA A 150 6.46 0.58 -2.12
C ALA A 150 6.74 -0.33 -0.92
N LEU A 151 7.94 -0.91 -0.84
CA LEU A 151 8.39 -1.75 0.28
C LEU A 151 8.37 -1.00 1.61
N GLY A 152 8.73 0.29 1.61
CA GLY A 152 8.67 1.14 2.80
C GLY A 152 7.26 1.56 3.23
N SER A 153 6.23 1.33 2.40
CA SER A 153 4.87 1.78 2.69
C SER A 153 4.28 1.14 3.96
N ARG A 154 3.32 1.83 4.59
CA ARG A 154 2.58 1.34 5.78
C ARG A 154 1.90 -0.02 5.55
N SER A 155 1.48 -0.29 4.33
CA SER A 155 0.85 -1.56 3.95
C SER A 155 1.83 -2.71 3.73
N ALA A 156 3.13 -2.41 3.62
CA ALA A 156 4.22 -3.36 3.46
C ALA A 156 5.04 -3.41 4.76
N LEU A 157 6.31 -2.98 4.76
CA LEU A 157 7.19 -3.12 5.92
C LEU A 157 7.12 -1.96 6.91
N ASP A 158 6.44 -0.87 6.55
CA ASP A 158 6.25 0.29 7.42
C ASP A 158 7.60 0.87 7.88
N ILE A 159 8.39 1.32 6.90
CA ILE A 159 9.73 1.90 7.07
C ILE A 159 9.63 3.38 6.70
N GLU A 160 9.38 4.23 7.70
CA GLU A 160 9.08 5.65 7.48
C GLU A 160 10.22 6.41 6.78
N SER A 161 11.47 5.99 7.03
CA SER A 161 12.68 6.58 6.43
C SER A 161 12.88 6.20 4.97
N LEU A 162 12.17 5.18 4.44
CA LEU A 162 12.29 4.71 3.06
C LEU A 162 11.27 5.38 2.14
N GLY A 163 11.43 6.70 1.99
CA GLY A 163 10.67 7.50 1.01
C GLY A 163 11.29 7.48 -0.38
N ALA A 164 10.62 8.14 -1.35
CA ALA A 164 11.06 8.17 -2.74
C ALA A 164 12.49 8.74 -2.91
N LYS A 165 12.87 9.73 -2.11
CA LYS A 165 14.23 10.31 -2.11
C LYS A 165 15.27 9.32 -1.58
N THR A 166 14.96 8.64 -0.49
CA THR A 166 15.84 7.61 0.08
C THR A 166 16.02 6.45 -0.89
N ALA A 167 14.95 5.95 -1.50
CA ALA A 167 15.02 4.90 -2.51
C ALA A 167 15.88 5.31 -3.71
N ALA A 168 15.72 6.55 -4.20
CA ALA A 168 16.57 7.08 -5.27
C ALA A 168 18.04 7.18 -4.82
N ALA A 169 18.31 7.74 -3.64
CA ALA A 169 19.67 7.90 -3.12
C ALA A 169 20.41 6.57 -2.96
N LEU A 170 19.76 5.51 -2.48
CA LEU A 170 20.34 4.17 -2.35
C LEU A 170 20.77 3.60 -3.71
N LEU A 171 19.96 3.80 -4.75
CA LEU A 171 20.24 3.32 -6.10
C LEU A 171 21.30 4.17 -6.82
N GLU A 172 21.17 5.50 -6.78
CA GLU A 172 22.06 6.44 -7.46
C GLU A 172 23.48 6.40 -6.90
N SER A 173 23.63 6.13 -5.60
CA SER A 173 24.93 5.92 -4.97
C SER A 173 25.53 4.53 -5.19
N GLY A 174 24.77 3.60 -5.79
CA GLY A 174 25.20 2.21 -6.00
C GLY A 174 25.38 1.42 -4.71
N LEU A 175 24.76 1.84 -3.60
CA LEU A 175 24.83 1.12 -2.32
C LEU A 175 24.07 -0.20 -2.36
N ILE A 176 23.01 -0.28 -3.18
CA ILE A 176 22.26 -1.49 -3.45
C ILE A 176 22.10 -1.67 -4.95
N ALA A 177 22.14 -2.92 -5.42
CA ALA A 177 21.83 -3.26 -6.79
C ALA A 177 20.33 -3.55 -6.96
N ASN A 178 19.69 -4.13 -5.95
CA ASN A 178 18.25 -4.36 -5.91
C ASN A 178 17.69 -4.35 -4.48
N GLU A 179 16.38 -4.58 -4.34
CA GLU A 179 15.69 -4.67 -3.06
C GLU A 179 16.19 -5.78 -2.13
N GLY A 180 16.85 -6.82 -2.66
CA GLY A 180 17.45 -7.91 -1.90
C GLY A 180 18.58 -7.45 -0.97
N ASP A 181 19.32 -6.42 -1.37
CA ASP A 181 20.49 -5.94 -0.62
C ASP A 181 20.10 -5.03 0.57
N LEU A 182 18.84 -4.61 0.63
CA LEU A 182 18.36 -3.57 1.54
C LEU A 182 18.62 -3.89 3.02
N PHE A 183 18.41 -5.14 3.45
CA PHE A 183 18.57 -5.54 4.85
C PHE A 183 20.00 -5.88 5.26
N ALA A 184 20.92 -5.91 4.30
CA ALA A 184 22.35 -6.10 4.54
C ALA A 184 23.11 -4.78 4.70
N LEU A 185 22.47 -3.63 4.45
CA LEU A 185 23.08 -2.31 4.59
C LEU A 185 23.56 -2.08 6.02
N THR A 186 24.82 -1.65 6.13
CA THR A 186 25.42 -1.25 7.39
C THR A 186 25.56 0.27 7.49
N GLU A 187 25.80 0.78 8.70
CA GLU A 187 26.16 2.19 8.89
C GLU A 187 27.36 2.59 8.03
N SER A 188 28.36 1.70 7.90
CA SER A 188 29.55 1.94 7.09
C SER A 188 29.26 2.05 5.59
N ASP A 189 28.23 1.35 5.10
CA ASP A 189 27.78 1.49 3.72
C ASP A 189 27.15 2.85 3.48
N LEU A 190 26.23 3.26 4.36
CA LEU A 190 25.54 4.54 4.25
C LEU A 190 26.50 5.74 4.33
N MET A 191 27.62 5.61 5.04
CA MET A 191 28.69 6.61 5.09
C MET A 191 29.35 6.88 3.72
N ARG A 192 29.15 6.03 2.71
CA ARG A 192 29.70 6.22 1.36
C ARG A 192 28.83 7.10 0.45
N ALA A 193 27.69 7.58 0.93
CA ALA A 193 26.75 8.37 0.15
C ALA A 193 26.31 9.66 0.86
N ASP A 194 26.58 10.80 0.24
CA ASP A 194 26.36 12.14 0.80
C ASP A 194 24.95 12.37 1.36
N TYR A 195 23.92 11.74 0.76
CA TYR A 195 22.54 11.88 1.22
C TYR A 195 22.32 11.40 2.67
N PHE A 196 23.10 10.42 3.13
CA PHE A 196 22.99 9.83 4.46
C PHE A 196 23.97 10.41 5.47
N VAL A 197 24.84 11.33 5.03
CA VAL A 197 25.96 11.84 5.79
C VAL A 197 25.71 13.29 6.17
N ARG A 198 26.20 13.68 7.35
CA ARG A 198 26.29 15.07 7.80
C ARG A 198 27.72 15.40 8.13
N THR A 199 28.05 16.69 8.01
CA THR A 199 29.34 17.19 8.45
C THR A 199 29.52 17.01 9.96
N ALA A 200 30.77 16.72 10.35
CA ALA A 200 31.18 16.63 11.74
C ALA A 200 30.79 17.88 12.54
N ARG A 201 30.27 17.70 13.75
CA ARG A 201 30.09 18.79 14.71
C ARG A 201 31.35 18.94 15.58
N LYS A 202 31.45 20.08 16.29
CA LYS A 202 32.60 20.36 17.16
C LYS A 202 32.78 19.24 18.19
N GLY A 203 33.89 18.52 18.11
CA GLY A 203 34.23 17.39 18.99
C GLY A 203 34.02 16.00 18.37
N GLU A 204 33.52 15.91 17.14
CA GLU A 204 33.44 14.67 16.37
C GLU A 204 34.59 14.59 15.36
N GLU A 205 35.13 13.40 15.14
CA GLU A 205 36.15 13.15 14.11
C GLU A 205 35.49 12.60 12.84
N GLY A 206 35.70 13.30 11.72
CA GLY A 206 35.17 12.90 10.42
C GLY A 206 33.65 13.08 10.29
N ASP A 207 33.18 13.00 9.05
CA ASP A 207 31.76 13.05 8.77
C ASP A 207 31.02 11.92 9.48
N GLN A 208 29.74 12.16 9.79
CA GLN A 208 28.92 11.26 10.60
C GLN A 208 27.63 10.92 9.86
N LEU A 209 26.96 9.84 10.25
CA LEU A 209 25.61 9.61 9.74
C LEU A 209 24.67 10.74 10.17
N GLY A 210 23.91 11.22 9.19
CA GLY A 210 22.78 12.10 9.39
C GLY A 210 21.56 11.33 9.91
N GLU A 211 20.51 12.07 10.24
CA GLU A 211 19.24 11.52 10.73
C GLU A 211 18.63 10.53 9.73
N ALA A 212 18.76 10.78 8.42
CA ALA A 212 18.28 9.90 7.36
C ALA A 212 18.95 8.52 7.42
N GLY A 213 20.27 8.46 7.63
CA GLY A 213 21.03 7.21 7.70
C GLY A 213 20.74 6.44 8.99
N LEU A 214 20.77 7.12 10.14
CA LEU A 214 20.48 6.51 11.44
C LEU A 214 19.06 5.94 11.50
N SER A 215 18.07 6.72 11.05
CA SER A 215 16.67 6.28 11.03
C SER A 215 16.44 5.13 10.04
N LEU A 216 17.19 5.10 8.92
CA LEU A 216 17.12 3.99 7.97
C LEU A 216 17.58 2.68 8.62
N ILE A 217 18.75 2.63 9.24
CA ILE A 217 19.25 1.42 9.89
C ILE A 217 18.31 0.94 10.99
N GLN A 218 17.84 1.85 11.85
CA GLN A 218 16.90 1.51 12.93
C GLN A 218 15.59 0.93 12.40
N HIS A 219 14.99 1.56 11.37
CA HIS A 219 13.75 1.07 10.78
C HIS A 219 13.94 -0.23 10.00
N LEU A 220 15.09 -0.44 9.34
CA LEU A 220 15.41 -1.70 8.66
C LEU A 220 15.49 -2.86 9.65
N GLU A 221 16.16 -2.67 10.78
CA GLU A 221 16.24 -3.70 11.82
C GLU A 221 14.86 -4.03 12.40
N ALA A 222 14.04 -3.02 12.68
CA ALA A 222 12.66 -3.22 13.11
C ALA A 222 11.81 -3.92 12.04
N ALA A 223 12.05 -3.63 10.76
CA ALA A 223 11.31 -4.21 9.65
C ALA A 223 11.60 -5.70 9.42
N LYS A 224 12.76 -6.21 9.85
CA LYS A 224 13.07 -7.65 9.79
C LYS A 224 12.07 -8.50 10.56
N GLN A 225 11.45 -7.95 11.61
CA GLN A 225 10.53 -8.67 12.50
C GLN A 225 9.05 -8.53 12.10
N ARG A 226 8.74 -7.95 10.94
CA ARG A 226 7.34 -7.83 10.48
C ARG A 226 6.75 -9.22 10.18
N PRO A 227 5.43 -9.41 10.38
CA PRO A 227 4.75 -10.66 10.02
C PRO A 227 4.97 -11.06 8.56
N LEU A 228 4.94 -12.37 8.29
CA LEU A 228 5.20 -12.95 6.96
C LEU A 228 4.33 -12.31 5.86
N TRP A 229 3.07 -12.00 6.14
CA TRP A 229 2.18 -11.36 5.16
C TRP A 229 2.68 -9.99 4.70
N ARG A 230 3.38 -9.22 5.55
CA ARG A 230 3.98 -7.93 5.18
C ARG A 230 5.21 -8.13 4.30
N ILE A 231 6.01 -9.16 4.59
CA ILE A 231 7.13 -9.57 3.74
C ILE A 231 6.60 -9.94 2.35
N LEU A 232 5.51 -10.70 2.27
CA LEU A 232 4.89 -11.09 1.01
C LEU A 232 4.35 -9.88 0.21
N VAL A 233 3.78 -8.87 0.87
CA VAL A 233 3.38 -7.60 0.20
C VAL A 233 4.62 -6.83 -0.29
N ALA A 234 5.72 -6.85 0.47
CA ALA A 234 6.96 -6.16 0.14
C ALA A 234 7.64 -6.71 -1.12
N LEU A 235 7.50 -8.02 -1.39
CA LEU A 235 7.98 -8.66 -2.63
C LEU A 235 7.28 -8.14 -3.91
N SER A 236 6.24 -7.32 -3.77
CA SER A 236 5.56 -6.66 -4.90
C SER A 236 4.99 -7.63 -5.95
N ILE A 237 4.57 -8.83 -5.51
CA ILE A 237 3.89 -9.83 -6.35
C ILE A 237 2.60 -9.23 -6.93
N ARG A 238 2.37 -9.42 -8.24
CA ARG A 238 1.18 -8.89 -8.93
C ARG A 238 -0.09 -9.43 -8.26
N HIS A 239 -1.11 -8.58 -8.12
CA HIS A 239 -2.39 -8.88 -7.47
C HIS A 239 -2.36 -9.20 -5.96
N VAL A 240 -1.19 -9.44 -5.37
CA VAL A 240 -1.04 -9.72 -3.94
C VAL A 240 -1.02 -8.42 -3.14
N GLY A 241 -2.20 -7.99 -2.71
CA GLY A 241 -2.36 -6.92 -1.72
C GLY A 241 -2.41 -7.48 -0.28
N PRO A 242 -2.51 -6.60 0.75
CA PRO A 242 -2.53 -7.00 2.16
C PRO A 242 -3.54 -8.10 2.49
N THR A 243 -4.76 -8.03 1.94
CA THR A 243 -5.80 -9.04 2.21
C THR A 243 -5.43 -10.42 1.68
N ALA A 244 -4.94 -10.51 0.44
CA ALA A 244 -4.52 -11.78 -0.14
C ALA A 244 -3.27 -12.32 0.56
N ALA A 245 -2.31 -11.44 0.85
CA ALA A 245 -1.08 -11.82 1.56
C ALA A 245 -1.36 -12.37 2.96
N GLN A 246 -2.29 -11.76 3.70
CA GLN A 246 -2.72 -12.25 5.01
C GLN A 246 -3.40 -13.63 4.91
N ALA A 247 -4.25 -13.84 3.90
CA ALA A 247 -4.89 -15.13 3.69
C ALA A 247 -3.87 -16.23 3.38
N ILE A 248 -2.93 -15.94 2.46
CA ILE A 248 -1.85 -16.86 2.08
C ILE A 248 -0.94 -17.18 3.27
N ALA A 249 -0.42 -16.17 3.98
CA ALA A 249 0.49 -16.39 5.11
C ALA A 249 -0.16 -17.15 6.28
N ARG A 250 -1.49 -17.08 6.43
CA ARG A 250 -2.22 -17.87 7.43
C ARG A 250 -2.34 -19.35 7.03
N ALA A 251 -2.53 -19.62 5.74
CA ALA A 251 -2.63 -20.99 5.22
C ALA A 251 -1.24 -21.65 5.10
N TYR A 252 -0.22 -20.86 4.77
CA TYR A 252 1.16 -21.27 4.55
C TYR A 252 2.09 -20.42 5.44
N PRO A 253 2.43 -20.90 6.64
CA PRO A 253 3.07 -20.10 7.69
C PRO A 253 4.57 -19.86 7.48
N SER A 254 5.16 -20.35 6.38
CA SER A 254 6.56 -20.07 6.01
C SER A 254 6.67 -19.65 4.56
N MET A 255 7.69 -18.85 4.25
CA MET A 255 8.03 -18.45 2.89
C MET A 255 8.29 -19.67 2.00
N ASP A 256 8.96 -20.69 2.53
CA ASP A 256 9.24 -21.94 1.80
C ASP A 256 7.95 -22.70 1.47
N ALA A 257 6.97 -22.73 2.39
CA ALA A 257 5.66 -23.34 2.15
C ALA A 257 4.88 -22.58 1.08
N ILE A 258 4.94 -21.24 1.08
CA ILE A 258 4.32 -20.42 0.03
C ILE A 258 4.98 -20.67 -1.33
N ALA A 259 6.31 -20.68 -1.37
CA ALA A 259 7.09 -20.87 -2.59
C ALA A 259 6.89 -22.26 -3.20
N SER A 260 6.62 -23.28 -2.37
CA SER A 260 6.41 -24.66 -2.81
C SER A 260 4.95 -24.99 -3.15
N ALA A 261 4.00 -24.12 -2.81
CA ALA A 261 2.59 -24.36 -3.03
C ALA A 261 2.23 -24.28 -4.53
N THR A 262 1.35 -25.18 -4.96
CA THR A 262 0.81 -25.16 -6.32
C THR A 262 -0.29 -24.10 -6.47
N ALA A 263 -0.58 -23.69 -7.71
CA ALA A 263 -1.64 -22.72 -7.98
C ALA A 263 -3.01 -23.23 -7.48
N SER A 264 -3.31 -24.53 -7.62
CA SER A 264 -4.57 -25.11 -7.12
C SER A 264 -4.67 -25.09 -5.59
N GLU A 265 -3.57 -25.29 -4.89
CA GLU A 265 -3.53 -25.25 -3.42
C GLU A 265 -3.69 -23.81 -2.91
N LEU A 266 -3.08 -22.84 -3.58
CA LEU A 266 -3.25 -21.42 -3.27
C LEU A 266 -4.66 -20.92 -3.57
N GLU A 267 -5.27 -21.34 -4.69
CA GLU A 267 -6.66 -20.98 -5.04
C GLU A 267 -7.68 -21.52 -4.03
N SER A 268 -7.37 -22.60 -3.33
CA SER A 268 -8.25 -23.14 -2.28
C SER A 268 -8.37 -22.24 -1.04
N VAL A 269 -7.47 -21.26 -0.89
CA VAL A 269 -7.46 -20.32 0.23
C VAL A 269 -8.56 -19.27 0.07
N GLU A 270 -9.42 -19.12 1.07
CA GLU A 270 -10.48 -18.11 1.06
C GLU A 270 -9.92 -16.69 0.82
N GLY A 271 -10.37 -16.03 -0.24
CA GLY A 271 -9.91 -14.70 -0.62
C GLY A 271 -8.75 -14.68 -1.62
N VAL A 272 -8.27 -15.85 -2.05
CA VAL A 272 -7.31 -16.02 -3.15
C VAL A 272 -8.06 -16.61 -4.35
N GLY A 273 -8.06 -15.90 -5.47
CA GLY A 273 -8.60 -16.43 -6.73
C GLY A 273 -7.50 -16.92 -7.66
N ALA A 274 -7.87 -17.66 -8.71
CA ALA A 274 -6.95 -18.23 -9.72
C ALA A 274 -5.85 -17.25 -10.18
N VAL A 275 -6.22 -16.00 -10.52
CA VAL A 275 -5.26 -14.97 -10.97
C VAL A 275 -4.19 -14.65 -9.90
N ILE A 276 -4.56 -14.60 -8.62
CA ILE A 276 -3.62 -14.35 -7.53
C ILE A 276 -2.73 -15.57 -7.33
N ALA A 277 -3.31 -16.78 -7.33
CA ALA A 277 -2.59 -18.03 -7.17
C ALA A 277 -1.52 -18.22 -8.26
N GLU A 278 -1.91 -18.05 -9.53
CA GLU A 278 -0.98 -18.06 -10.66
C GLU A 278 0.13 -17.02 -10.50
N SER A 279 -0.22 -15.79 -10.12
CA SER A 279 0.78 -14.71 -9.97
C SER A 279 1.81 -15.00 -8.88
N VAL A 280 1.44 -15.71 -7.82
CA VAL A 280 2.37 -16.13 -6.76
C VAL A 280 3.32 -17.20 -7.28
N VAL A 281 2.79 -18.25 -7.91
CA VAL A 281 3.61 -19.33 -8.49
C VAL A 281 4.55 -18.80 -9.56
N ASP A 282 4.05 -18.00 -10.50
CA ASP A 282 4.82 -17.39 -11.58
C ASP A 282 5.97 -16.55 -10.99
N TRP A 283 5.72 -15.80 -9.91
CA TRP A 283 6.75 -14.98 -9.26
C TRP A 283 7.88 -15.84 -8.66
N PHE A 284 7.56 -16.90 -7.92
CA PHE A 284 8.59 -17.78 -7.34
C PHE A 284 9.32 -18.65 -8.38
N SER A 285 8.78 -18.79 -9.60
CA SER A 285 9.44 -19.52 -10.69
C SER A 285 10.65 -18.79 -11.32
N VAL A 286 10.90 -17.54 -10.93
CA VAL A 286 11.94 -16.68 -11.52
C VAL A 286 13.17 -16.63 -10.60
N ASP A 287 14.33 -17.04 -11.11
CA ASP A 287 15.57 -17.23 -10.32
C ASP A 287 15.99 -16.00 -9.49
N TRP A 288 15.93 -14.79 -10.06
CA TRP A 288 16.37 -13.59 -9.35
C TRP A 288 15.41 -13.16 -8.23
N HIS A 289 14.14 -13.60 -8.27
CA HIS A 289 13.22 -13.41 -7.16
C HIS A 289 13.60 -14.30 -5.97
N ALA A 290 14.03 -15.54 -6.24
CA ALA A 290 14.53 -16.43 -5.19
C ALA A 290 15.80 -15.88 -4.52
N ASP A 291 16.69 -15.22 -5.28
CA ASP A 291 17.86 -14.52 -4.71
C ASP A 291 17.46 -13.43 -3.71
N ILE A 292 16.42 -12.63 -4.00
CA ILE A 292 15.91 -11.60 -3.07
C ILE A 292 15.46 -12.24 -1.76
N VAL A 293 14.67 -13.31 -1.83
CA VAL A 293 14.17 -14.02 -0.64
C VAL A 293 15.34 -14.57 0.17
N ASN A 294 16.31 -15.22 -0.48
CA ASN A 294 17.49 -15.76 0.18
C ASN A 294 18.32 -14.65 0.87
N LYS A 295 18.56 -13.52 0.20
CA LYS A 295 19.29 -12.38 0.79
C LYS A 295 18.60 -11.84 2.03
N TRP A 296 17.27 -11.69 1.97
CA TRP A 296 16.48 -11.24 3.11
C TRP A 296 16.55 -12.25 4.27
N GLN A 297 16.47 -13.54 3.98
CA GLN A 297 16.58 -14.60 4.98
C GLN A 297 17.96 -14.57 5.66
N VAL A 298 19.04 -14.49 4.88
CA VAL A 298 20.42 -14.39 5.38
C VAL A 298 20.60 -13.10 6.22
N ALA A 299 19.95 -12.01 5.84
CA ALA A 299 19.98 -10.75 6.59
C ALA A 299 19.12 -10.76 7.87
N GLY A 300 18.43 -11.86 8.17
CA GLY A 300 17.64 -12.06 9.38
C GLY A 300 16.19 -11.56 9.29
N VAL A 301 15.66 -11.33 8.08
CA VAL A 301 14.23 -11.07 7.88
C VAL A 301 13.44 -12.33 8.25
N ARG A 302 12.35 -12.14 8.99
CA ARG A 302 11.43 -13.19 9.39
C ARG A 302 10.81 -13.84 8.16
N MET A 303 11.11 -15.12 7.95
CA MET A 303 10.54 -15.94 6.85
C MET A 303 9.44 -16.89 7.30
N GLU A 304 9.19 -16.97 8.60
CA GLU A 304 8.18 -17.87 9.16
C GLU A 304 7.39 -17.13 10.22
N ASP A 305 6.06 -17.21 10.12
CA ASP A 305 5.19 -16.87 11.21
C ASP A 305 5.09 -18.07 12.16
N ALA A 306 5.02 -17.80 13.47
CA ALA A 306 4.79 -18.86 14.42
C ALA A 306 3.40 -19.44 14.11
N ILE A 307 3.32 -20.76 13.90
CA ILE A 307 2.04 -21.44 13.80
C ILE A 307 1.36 -21.24 15.15
N SER A 308 0.33 -20.39 15.15
CA SER A 308 -0.51 -20.19 16.31
C SER A 308 -1.37 -21.43 16.49
N ASP A 309 -0.78 -22.45 17.12
CA ASP A 309 -1.46 -23.58 17.77
C ASP A 309 -1.97 -23.18 19.16
N GLY A 310 -1.75 -21.93 19.56
CA GLY A 310 -2.33 -21.34 20.76
C GLY A 310 -3.85 -21.24 20.64
N PRO A 311 -4.58 -21.21 21.78
CA PRO A 311 -6.01 -20.97 21.78
C PRO A 311 -6.29 -19.65 21.03
N ARG A 312 -7.13 -19.69 20.00
CA ARG A 312 -7.60 -18.51 19.25
C ARG A 312 -8.79 -17.91 19.98
N PRO A 313 -8.55 -17.10 21.03
CA PRO A 313 -9.61 -16.73 21.96
C PRO A 313 -10.59 -15.74 21.33
N LEU A 314 -10.19 -15.13 20.19
CA LEU A 314 -10.98 -14.19 19.43
C LEU A 314 -11.56 -14.83 18.15
N GLU A 315 -11.46 -16.15 17.97
CA GLU A 315 -12.10 -16.80 16.83
C GLU A 315 -13.63 -16.57 16.86
N GLY A 316 -14.16 -16.07 15.75
CA GLY A 316 -15.56 -15.64 15.64
C GLY A 316 -15.87 -14.28 16.29
N ILE A 317 -14.94 -13.67 17.03
CA ILE A 317 -15.10 -12.36 17.68
C ILE A 317 -14.82 -11.23 16.68
N THR A 318 -15.76 -10.29 16.58
CA THR A 318 -15.62 -9.10 15.74
C THR A 318 -15.37 -7.85 16.60
N VAL A 319 -14.24 -7.17 16.36
CA VAL A 319 -13.83 -5.95 17.07
C VAL A 319 -13.92 -4.75 16.13
N VAL A 320 -14.37 -3.60 16.63
CA VAL A 320 -14.29 -2.31 15.93
C VAL A 320 -13.37 -1.39 16.70
N ILE A 321 -12.33 -0.87 16.04
CA ILE A 321 -11.39 0.08 16.63
C ILE A 321 -11.77 1.50 16.17
N THR A 322 -11.91 2.41 17.12
CA THR A 322 -12.27 3.82 16.86
C THR A 322 -11.61 4.77 17.87
N GLY A 323 -11.35 6.01 17.44
CA GLY A 323 -10.55 6.96 18.24
C GLY A 323 -9.07 6.58 18.31
N THR A 324 -8.31 7.36 19.06
CA THR A 324 -6.88 7.11 19.32
C THR A 324 -6.74 6.30 20.60
N LEU A 325 -6.38 5.02 20.49
CA LEU A 325 -6.11 4.16 21.64
C LEU A 325 -4.68 4.39 22.13
N GLU A 326 -4.54 4.82 23.38
CA GLU A 326 -3.23 5.01 23.99
C GLU A 326 -2.38 3.73 23.92
N GLY A 327 -1.11 3.86 23.51
CA GLY A 327 -0.20 2.72 23.34
C GLY A 327 -0.41 1.88 22.06
N TRP A 328 -1.44 2.17 21.27
CA TRP A 328 -1.80 1.40 20.08
C TRP A 328 -1.94 2.28 18.84
N THR A 329 -1.17 1.97 17.80
CA THR A 329 -1.54 2.41 16.46
C THR A 329 -2.71 1.57 15.97
N ARG A 330 -3.56 2.14 15.11
CA ARG A 330 -4.72 1.43 14.56
C ARG A 330 -4.33 0.14 13.85
N ASP A 331 -3.21 0.16 13.14
CA ASP A 331 -2.69 -1.01 12.44
C ASP A 331 -2.16 -2.06 13.42
N ARG A 332 -1.44 -1.65 14.48
CA ARG A 332 -0.98 -2.55 15.54
C ARG A 332 -2.14 -3.22 16.28
N ALA A 333 -3.16 -2.45 16.63
CA ALA A 333 -4.38 -2.98 17.26
C ALA A 333 -5.13 -3.92 16.31
N THR A 334 -5.18 -3.59 15.01
CA THR A 334 -5.82 -4.44 14.01
C THR A 334 -5.10 -5.78 13.90
N GLN A 335 -3.77 -5.75 13.86
CA GLN A 335 -2.94 -6.95 13.80
C GLN A 335 -3.12 -7.82 15.04
N ALA A 336 -3.06 -7.24 16.25
CA ALA A 336 -3.21 -8.00 17.49
C ALA A 336 -4.54 -8.76 17.59
N VAL A 337 -5.65 -8.16 17.12
CA VAL A 337 -6.94 -8.85 17.06
C VAL A 337 -6.90 -10.00 16.04
N GLN A 338 -6.30 -9.77 14.88
CA GLN A 338 -6.22 -10.74 13.79
C GLN A 338 -5.34 -11.95 14.14
N ASP A 339 -4.23 -11.73 14.85
CA ASP A 339 -3.31 -12.80 15.29
C ASP A 339 -3.98 -13.79 16.25
N LEU A 340 -4.98 -13.31 17.00
CA LEU A 340 -5.78 -14.10 17.94
C LEU A 340 -7.04 -14.73 17.32
N GLY A 341 -7.19 -14.65 16.00
CA GLY A 341 -8.32 -15.21 15.23
C GLY A 341 -9.52 -14.27 15.09
N GLY A 342 -9.41 -13.03 15.59
CA GLY A 342 -10.49 -12.05 15.57
C GLY A 342 -10.62 -11.31 14.23
N LYS A 343 -11.82 -10.79 13.99
CA LYS A 343 -12.14 -9.98 12.81
C LYS A 343 -12.24 -8.51 13.18
N VAL A 344 -11.45 -7.66 12.54
CA VAL A 344 -11.61 -6.21 12.68
C VAL A 344 -12.57 -5.68 11.62
N SER A 345 -13.61 -4.98 12.06
CA SER A 345 -14.61 -4.37 11.19
C SER A 345 -14.46 -2.84 11.18
N GLY A 346 -14.65 -2.24 10.00
CA GLY A 346 -14.73 -0.79 9.85
C GLY A 346 -16.01 -0.17 10.41
N SER A 347 -17.01 -0.97 10.78
CA SER A 347 -18.34 -0.51 11.21
C SER A 347 -18.91 -1.30 12.38
N VAL A 348 -19.56 -0.59 13.31
CA VAL A 348 -20.28 -1.18 14.45
C VAL A 348 -21.64 -1.74 13.98
N SER A 349 -21.90 -3.01 14.32
CA SER A 349 -23.12 -3.76 13.99
C SER A 349 -23.51 -4.69 15.14
N LYS A 350 -24.70 -5.33 15.11
CA LYS A 350 -25.08 -6.32 16.12
C LYS A 350 -24.17 -7.57 16.17
N LYS A 351 -23.39 -7.81 15.12
CA LYS A 351 -22.38 -8.89 15.07
C LYS A 351 -21.03 -8.44 15.64
N THR A 352 -20.92 -7.17 16.05
CA THR A 352 -19.73 -6.65 16.69
C THR A 352 -19.79 -7.03 18.16
N ASP A 353 -18.76 -7.72 18.62
CA ASP A 353 -18.65 -8.17 20.01
C ASP A 353 -18.06 -7.10 20.92
N PHE A 354 -17.12 -6.30 20.39
CA PHE A 354 -16.46 -5.23 21.13
C PHE A 354 -16.23 -3.98 20.27
N VAL A 355 -16.30 -2.82 20.91
CA VAL A 355 -15.80 -1.56 20.35
C VAL A 355 -14.67 -1.05 21.22
N ALA A 356 -13.44 -1.07 20.68
CA ALA A 356 -12.29 -0.45 21.32
C ALA A 356 -12.29 1.03 20.98
N ALA A 357 -12.59 1.87 21.96
CA ALA A 357 -12.79 3.30 21.81
C ALA A 357 -11.74 4.07 22.62
N GLY A 358 -10.88 4.80 21.92
CA GLY A 358 -9.93 5.74 22.53
C GLY A 358 -10.42 7.19 22.44
N ASP A 359 -9.51 8.15 22.59
CA ASP A 359 -9.85 9.57 22.52
C ASP A 359 -10.50 9.94 21.19
N SER A 360 -11.53 10.80 21.25
CA SER A 360 -12.34 11.24 20.10
C SER A 360 -12.94 10.09 19.28
N PRO A 361 -13.68 9.14 19.88
CA PRO A 361 -14.07 7.89 19.22
C PRO A 361 -15.17 8.07 18.16
N GLY A 362 -15.75 9.27 18.06
CA GLY A 362 -16.67 9.69 17.02
C GLY A 362 -17.97 8.86 16.96
N SER A 363 -18.64 8.89 15.81
CA SER A 363 -19.98 8.31 15.60
C SER A 363 -20.09 6.78 15.80
N LYS A 364 -18.95 6.08 15.91
CA LYS A 364 -18.92 4.64 16.19
C LYS A 364 -19.16 4.33 17.67
N TYR A 365 -18.71 5.21 18.56
CA TYR A 365 -18.95 5.11 20.00
C TYR A 365 -20.45 5.21 20.29
N ASP A 366 -21.10 6.25 19.77
CA ASP A 366 -22.54 6.47 19.94
C ASP A 366 -23.35 5.29 19.40
N LYS A 367 -22.90 4.72 18.26
CA LYS A 367 -23.53 3.54 17.68
C LYS A 367 -23.36 2.30 18.56
N ALA A 368 -22.23 2.12 19.23
CA ALA A 368 -21.98 1.02 20.15
C ALA A 368 -22.93 1.09 21.35
N ILE A 369 -23.07 2.27 21.96
CA ILE A 369 -24.03 2.52 23.06
C ILE A 369 -25.44 2.17 22.60
N SER A 370 -25.89 2.70 21.46
CA SER A 370 -27.26 2.47 20.98
C SER A 370 -27.60 0.99 20.69
N LEU A 371 -26.59 0.15 20.47
CA LEU A 371 -26.74 -1.26 20.17
C LEU A 371 -26.42 -2.16 21.37
N GLY A 372 -26.06 -1.58 22.53
CA GLY A 372 -25.67 -2.32 23.74
C GLY A 372 -24.41 -3.16 23.54
N ILE A 373 -23.50 -2.72 22.66
CA ILE A 373 -22.27 -3.45 22.37
C ILE A 373 -21.22 -3.03 23.40
N PRO A 374 -20.53 -3.97 24.06
CA PRO A 374 -19.46 -3.68 25.01
C PRO A 374 -18.41 -2.72 24.44
N ILE A 375 -18.17 -1.61 25.15
CA ILE A 375 -17.14 -0.63 24.79
C ILE A 375 -15.97 -0.80 25.74
N VAL A 376 -14.76 -0.93 25.20
CA VAL A 376 -13.53 -1.03 25.98
C VAL A 376 -12.62 0.15 25.64
N ASP A 377 -11.96 0.71 26.65
CA ASP A 377 -10.90 1.69 26.48
C ASP A 377 -9.56 0.99 26.15
N ALA A 378 -8.44 1.71 26.20
CA ALA A 378 -7.11 1.12 25.93
C ALA A 378 -6.78 -0.04 26.89
N THR A 379 -7.19 0.06 28.16
CA THR A 379 -6.97 -0.97 29.19
C THR A 379 -7.82 -2.20 28.91
N GLY A 380 -9.11 -2.03 28.62
CA GLY A 380 -9.99 -3.13 28.28
C GLY A 380 -9.63 -3.79 26.94
N PHE A 381 -9.08 -3.02 25.99
CA PHE A 381 -8.53 -3.57 24.75
C PHE A 381 -7.28 -4.40 25.01
N ALA A 382 -6.34 -3.94 25.84
CA ALA A 382 -5.19 -4.75 26.25
C ALA A 382 -5.63 -6.06 26.90
N ALA A 383 -6.63 -6.01 27.79
CA ALA A 383 -7.20 -7.22 28.41
C ALA A 383 -7.87 -8.16 27.39
N LEU A 384 -8.49 -7.63 26.33
CA LEU A 384 -9.04 -8.44 25.24
C LEU A 384 -7.95 -9.25 24.53
N ILE A 385 -6.78 -8.64 24.33
CA ILE A 385 -5.64 -9.28 23.67
C ILE A 385 -4.95 -10.28 24.62
N GLU A 386 -4.72 -9.90 25.87
CA GLU A 386 -3.91 -10.70 26.80
C GLU A 386 -4.70 -11.81 27.51
N HIS A 387 -6.00 -11.60 27.73
CA HIS A 387 -6.83 -12.46 28.59
C HIS A 387 -8.15 -12.88 27.94
N GLY A 388 -8.41 -12.45 26.71
CA GLY A 388 -9.55 -12.87 25.90
C GLY A 388 -10.88 -12.15 26.21
N PRO A 389 -11.97 -12.56 25.54
CA PRO A 389 -13.25 -11.84 25.56
C PRO A 389 -13.89 -11.68 26.92
N ALA A 390 -13.76 -12.67 27.82
CA ALA A 390 -14.38 -12.62 29.13
C ALA A 390 -13.78 -11.50 30.02
N ALA A 391 -12.45 -11.36 30.02
CA ALA A 391 -11.77 -10.31 30.76
C ALA A 391 -12.10 -8.92 30.20
N ALA A 392 -12.13 -8.79 28.87
CA ALA A 392 -12.54 -7.54 28.23
C ALA A 392 -13.98 -7.15 28.56
N ARG A 393 -14.92 -8.11 28.64
CA ARG A 393 -16.31 -7.82 29.03
C ARG A 393 -16.42 -7.30 30.47
N ALA A 394 -15.57 -7.78 31.38
CA ALA A 394 -15.56 -7.30 32.77
C ALA A 394 -15.07 -5.85 32.88
N LEU A 395 -14.20 -5.42 31.97
CA LEU A 395 -13.68 -4.05 31.89
C LEU A 395 -14.47 -3.17 30.93
N ALA A 396 -15.49 -3.71 30.27
CA ALA A 396 -16.28 -2.95 29.34
C ALA A 396 -17.10 -1.89 30.09
N ILE A 397 -17.00 -0.66 29.62
CA ILE A 397 -17.93 0.40 29.97
C ILE A 397 -19.25 -0.02 29.32
N SER A 398 -20.12 -0.62 30.14
CA SER A 398 -21.46 -1.00 29.68
C SER A 398 -22.20 0.28 29.28
N GLY A 399 -22.75 0.29 28.06
CA GLY A 399 -23.74 1.28 27.66
C GLY A 399 -25.08 1.05 28.36
#